data_AF-A0A497GWQ5-F1
#
_entry.id   AF-A0A497GWQ5-F1
#
_cell.length_a   1.000
_cell.length_b   1.000
_cell.length_c   1.000
_cell.angle_alpha   90.00
_cell.angle_beta   90.00
_cell.angle_gamma   90.00
#
_symmetry.space_group_name_H-M   'P 1'
#
loop_
_entity.id
_entity.type
_entity.pdbx_description
1 polymer ?
#
loop_
_entity_poly.entity_id
_entity_poly.type
_entity_poly.pdbx_seq_one_letter_code
_entity_poly.pdbx_strand_id
1 'polypeptide(L)'
;MAKKLRVWIDRDQCIADQVCAALCPQVFEMADDGLSSIVAQYRKDPNNLAEGIVPIELKDCVAQAVDSCPVQIIHMEEIEE
;
A
#
# COMPACT_ATOMS: atom_id res chain seq x y z
N MET A 1 1.89 21.56 -9.47
CA MET A 1 1.09 20.34 -9.69
C MET A 1 1.91 19.21 -9.11
N ALA A 2 1.66 18.85 -7.85
CA ALA A 2 2.37 17.74 -7.21
C ALA A 2 1.46 16.52 -7.31
N LYS A 3 1.82 15.56 -8.16
CA LYS A 3 1.07 14.30 -8.27
C LYS A 3 1.39 13.43 -7.06
N LYS A 4 0.36 12.87 -6.44
CA LYS A 4 0.49 11.87 -5.38
C LYS A 4 -0.25 10.61 -5.80
N LEU A 5 0.06 9.51 -5.14
CA LEU A 5 -0.58 8.23 -5.36
C LEU A 5 -1.32 7.85 -4.08
N ARG A 6 -2.63 7.69 -4.17
CA ARG A 6 -3.45 7.12 -3.12
C ARG A 6 -3.38 5.60 -3.22
N VAL A 7 -3.12 4.93 -2.11
CA VAL A 7 -3.02 3.47 -2.04
C VAL A 7 -3.95 2.98 -0.94
N TRP A 8 -4.72 1.94 -1.22
CA TRP A 8 -5.53 1.28 -0.19
C TRP A 8 -5.53 -0.24 -0.33
N ILE A 9 -5.79 -0.93 0.78
CA ILE A 9 -5.71 -2.39 0.90
C ILE A 9 -7.01 -2.93 1.49
N ASP A 10 -7.63 -3.89 0.83
CA ASP A 10 -8.77 -4.63 1.39
C ASP A 10 -8.27 -5.68 2.38
N ARG A 11 -7.93 -5.25 3.60
CA ARG A 11 -7.24 -6.08 4.62
C ARG A 11 -8.02 -7.34 5.00
N ASP A 12 -9.35 -7.34 4.91
CA ASP A 12 -10.20 -8.50 5.20
C ASP A 12 -9.93 -9.71 4.29
N GLN A 13 -9.39 -9.48 3.10
CA GLN A 13 -9.05 -10.51 2.13
C GLN A 13 -7.54 -10.82 2.10
N CYS A 14 -6.76 -10.20 2.99
CA CYS A 14 -5.32 -10.41 3.05
C CYS A 14 -4.98 -11.80 3.59
N ILE A 15 -4.23 -12.57 2.79
CA ILE A 15 -3.77 -13.92 3.17
C ILE A 15 -2.37 -13.94 3.80
N ALA A 16 -1.84 -12.79 4.20
CA ALA A 16 -0.54 -12.63 4.85
C ALA A 16 0.68 -13.22 4.09
N ASP A 17 0.65 -13.17 2.75
CA ASP A 17 1.72 -13.70 1.88
C ASP A 17 2.99 -12.82 1.84
N GLN A 18 2.92 -11.59 2.38
CA GLN A 18 4.05 -10.66 2.52
C GLN A 18 4.73 -10.19 1.22
N VAL A 19 4.25 -10.61 0.05
CA VAL A 19 4.82 -10.23 -1.26
C VAL A 19 4.87 -8.71 -1.46
N CYS A 20 3.85 -7.99 -0.99
CA CYS A 20 3.80 -6.52 -1.08
C CYS A 20 4.90 -5.83 -0.26
N ALA A 21 5.13 -6.28 0.98
CA ALA A 21 6.20 -5.78 1.83
C ALA A 21 7.59 -6.16 1.29
N ALA A 22 7.71 -7.28 0.58
CA ALA A 22 8.97 -7.68 -0.07
C ALA A 22 9.27 -6.84 -1.32
N LEU A 23 8.27 -6.55 -2.15
CA LEU A 23 8.42 -5.80 -3.40
C LEU A 23 8.52 -4.30 -3.19
N CYS A 24 7.72 -3.75 -2.26
CA CYS A 24 7.81 -2.35 -1.90
C CYS A 24 7.78 -2.13 -0.37
N PRO A 25 8.89 -2.43 0.33
CA PRO A 25 9.02 -2.21 1.78
C PRO A 25 8.95 -0.73 2.16
N GLN A 26 9.11 0.18 1.20
CA GLN A 26 8.98 1.63 1.42
C GLN A 26 7.52 2.04 1.65
N VAL A 27 6.56 1.29 1.11
CA VAL A 27 5.12 1.61 1.17
C VAL A 27 4.35 0.61 2.03
N PHE A 28 4.70 -0.67 1.96
CA PHE A 28 3.99 -1.73 2.65
C PHE A 28 4.82 -2.32 3.80
N GLU A 29 4.17 -2.58 4.92
CA GLU A 29 4.71 -3.31 6.06
C GLU A 29 3.70 -4.32 6.57
N MET A 30 4.17 -5.30 7.34
CA MET A 30 3.29 -6.23 8.04
C MET A 30 2.97 -5.67 9.42
N ALA A 31 1.69 -5.48 9.73
CA ALA A 31 1.25 -4.99 11.04
C ALA A 31 1.24 -6.12 12.09
N ASP A 32 0.99 -5.76 13.34
CA ASP A 32 0.98 -6.69 14.48
C ASP A 32 -0.10 -7.78 14.38
N ASP A 33 -1.16 -7.53 13.60
CA ASP A 33 -2.22 -8.51 13.30
C ASP A 33 -1.79 -9.54 12.21
N GLY A 34 -0.58 -9.42 11.68
CA GLY A 34 -0.05 -10.27 10.63
C GLY A 34 -0.59 -9.96 9.23
N LEU A 35 -1.37 -8.89 9.06
CA LEU A 35 -1.90 -8.47 7.77
C LEU A 35 -1.10 -7.30 7.20
N SER A 36 -1.12 -7.17 5.88
CA SER A 36 -0.47 -6.06 5.18
C SER A 36 -1.05 -4.71 5.65
N SER A 37 -0.17 -3.73 5.78
CA SER A 37 -0.49 -2.35 6.12
C SER A 37 0.37 -1.39 5.30
N ILE A 38 -0.10 -0.16 5.12
CA ILE A 38 0.75 0.93 4.64
C ILE A 38 1.70 1.37 5.77
N VAL A 39 2.94 1.71 5.45
CA VAL A 39 3.92 2.21 6.43
C VAL A 39 3.43 3.48 7.13
N ALA A 40 3.73 3.62 8.41
CA ALA A 40 3.28 4.75 9.23
C ALA A 40 3.56 6.14 8.61
N GLN A 41 4.68 6.30 7.89
CA GLN A 41 5.05 7.56 7.23
C GLN A 41 4.11 8.00 6.10
N TYR A 42 3.38 7.07 5.48
CA TYR A 42 2.49 7.33 4.34
C TYR A 42 1.02 7.11 4.67
N ARG A 43 0.67 6.66 5.88
CA ARG A 43 -0.71 6.52 6.31
C ARG A 43 -1.41 7.87 6.29
N LYS A 44 -2.62 7.90 5.74
CA LYS A 44 -3.46 9.10 5.72
C LYS A 44 -4.06 9.39 7.10
N ASP A 45 -4.41 8.34 7.84
CA ASP A 45 -4.91 8.39 9.21
C ASP A 45 -4.11 7.39 10.06
N PRO A 46 -3.59 7.79 11.24
CA PRO A 46 -2.89 6.88 12.16
C PRO A 46 -3.69 5.63 12.54
N ASN A 47 -5.02 5.70 12.54
CA ASN A 47 -5.92 4.59 12.86
C ASN A 47 -6.29 3.75 11.64
N ASN A 48 -5.99 4.22 10.42
CA ASN A 48 -6.26 3.49 9.19
C ASN A 48 -4.97 2.89 8.63
N LEU A 49 -4.74 1.63 8.98
CA LEU A 49 -3.61 0.83 8.49
C LEU A 49 -3.73 0.46 7.00
N ALA A 50 -4.93 0.58 6.43
CA ALA A 50 -5.26 0.13 5.09
C ALA A 50 -5.11 1.20 4.02
N GLU A 51 -5.02 2.49 4.36
CA GLU A 51 -5.02 3.59 3.38
C GLU A 51 -3.87 4.58 3.62
N GLY A 52 -3.23 5.00 2.53
CA GLY A 52 -2.16 5.98 2.58
C GLY A 52 -2.02 6.81 1.30
N ILE A 53 -1.22 7.86 1.42
CA ILE A 53 -0.81 8.73 0.33
C ILE A 53 0.71 8.65 0.20
N VAL A 54 1.17 8.15 -0.94
CA VAL A 54 2.58 7.98 -1.25
C VAL A 54 3.01 8.95 -2.36
N PRO A 55 4.29 9.34 -2.42
CA PRO A 55 4.81 10.12 -3.54
C PRO A 55 4.72 9.33 -4.85
N ILE A 56 4.46 10.03 -5.96
CA ILE A 56 4.34 9.42 -7.30
C ILE A 56 5.62 8.69 -7.75
N GLU A 57 6.78 9.04 -7.19
CA GLU A 57 8.05 8.37 -7.43
C GLU A 57 8.03 6.88 -7.03
N LEU A 58 7.17 6.51 -6.07
CA LEU A 58 7.01 5.12 -5.63
C LEU A 58 5.93 4.38 -6.42
N LYS A 59 5.33 5.00 -7.46
CA LYS A 59 4.28 4.37 -8.25
C LYS A 59 4.72 3.03 -8.84
N ASP A 60 5.92 2.94 -9.38
CA ASP A 60 6.40 1.69 -10.00
C ASP A 60 6.53 0.55 -8.98
N CYS A 61 6.96 0.86 -7.75
CA CYS A 61 7.02 -0.16 -6.68
C CYS A 61 5.61 -0.61 -6.25
N VAL A 62 4.67 0.34 -6.15
CA VAL A 62 3.29 0.05 -5.74
C VAL A 62 2.59 -0.76 -6.81
N ALA A 63 2.78 -0.41 -8.09
CA ALA A 63 2.25 -1.15 -9.22
C ALA A 63 2.72 -2.62 -9.20
N GLN A 64 4.01 -2.86 -8.94
CA GLN A 64 4.53 -4.22 -8.81
C GLN A 64 3.88 -4.99 -7.65
N ALA A 65 3.68 -4.33 -6.49
CA ALA A 65 3.00 -4.95 -5.35
C ALA A 65 1.53 -5.27 -5.65
N VAL A 66 0.84 -4.39 -6.38
CA VAL A 66 -0.55 -4.59 -6.85
C VAL A 66 -0.62 -5.81 -7.78
N ASP A 67 0.23 -5.86 -8.80
CA ASP A 67 0.23 -6.92 -9.82
C ASP A 67 0.66 -8.28 -9.26
N SER A 68 1.53 -8.28 -8.24
CA SER A 68 2.05 -9.51 -7.62
C SER A 68 1.18 -10.04 -6.50
N CYS A 69 0.16 -9.29 -6.06
CA CYS A 69 -0.73 -9.74 -5.00
C CYS A 69 -1.61 -10.89 -5.53
N PRO A 70 -1.52 -12.12 -4.98
CA PRO A 70 -2.25 -13.28 -5.51
C PRO A 70 -3.76 -13.17 -5.39
N VAL A 71 -4.24 -12.32 -4.47
CA VAL A 71 -5.66 -12.06 -4.21
C VAL A 71 -6.12 -10.67 -4.67
N GLN A 72 -5.23 -9.89 -5.31
CA GLN A 72 -5.52 -8.58 -5.90
C GLN A 72 -6.28 -7.60 -4.98
N ILE A 73 -5.86 -7.51 -3.71
CA ILE A 73 -6.51 -6.68 -2.68
C ILE A 73 -5.88 -5.28 -2.51
N ILE A 74 -4.81 -5.00 -3.25
CA ILE A 74 -4.08 -3.74 -3.17
C ILE A 74 -4.51 -2.90 -4.36
N HIS A 75 -4.90 -1.66 -4.08
CA HIS A 75 -5.39 -0.73 -5.09
C HIS A 75 -4.59 0.57 -5.04
N MET A 76 -4.49 1.24 -6.18
CA MET A 76 -3.81 2.51 -6.30
C MET A 76 -4.53 3.46 -7.26
N GLU A 77 -4.48 4.75 -6.97
CA GLU A 77 -5.09 5.81 -7.77
C GLU A 77 -4.19 7.05 -7.77
N GLU A 78 -3.97 7.62 -8.96
CA GLU A 78 -3.26 8.91 -9.08
C GLU A 78 -4.21 10.05 -8.69
N ILE A 79 -3.76 10.88 -7.75
CA ILE A 79 -4.49 12.07 -7.32
C ILE A 79 -3.65 13.32 -7.61
N GLU A 80 -4.30 14.35 -8.10
CA GLU A 80 -3.69 15.66 -8.35
C GLU A 80 -4.05 16.61 -7.20
N GLU A 81 -3.01 17.20 -6.58
CA GLU A 81 -3.14 18.23 -5.53
C GLU A 81 -2.63 19.58 -6.04
#